data_AF-A0A6I2X2X0-F1
#
_entry.id   AF-A0A6I2X2X0-F1
#
_cell.length_a   1.000
_cell.length_b   1.000
_cell.length_c   1.000
_cell.angle_alpha   90.00
_cell.angle_beta   90.00
_cell.angle_gamma   90.00
#
_symmetry.space_group_name_H-M   'P 1'
#
loop_
_entity.id
_entity.type
_entity.pdbx_description
1 polymer ?
#
loop_
_entity_poly.entity_id
_entity_poly.type
_entity_poly.pdbx_seq_one_letter_code
_entity_poly.pdbx_strand_id
1 'polypeptide(L)'
;DELMALGRDGETPEAPRFNMAALGLRMSARSNAVASLHGDVSRRMFANLWPGALEQETPITSVTNGIHSKTWVSPRIDALLSRSVNPIWDGADAAVWSRVHHMDDRELWEARRHGRNALVDFVRDRLQADVLDPDALTIGFARRFATYKRATLLLSQPDRLRRMLLSQERPVQFVFAGKAHPADEPGKTMIQAIEQFARELDVAHRFVFVQDYDMHVARMMYQGCDVWLNTPRRPLEACGTSGMKAAMNGALNCSIADGWWAECADGLNGWVITSADEDPDPARRDLREGLNLFNILEGDVVPTFYDGTPPSRWIARMKHAWATLGPFVTASRMVKDYTTGLYEPAATQSDRFTANRAEVASSVANWKANVARQWEAVRITAFEAEHGKASADVHLGVLGADDVACELVHGPVDANGSLLHATVERLGLVDVQEGTARFAGTFGPTAAGSYGVSIRVRAHHEALTNPVETGLITYR
;
A
#
# COMPACT_ATOMS: atom_id res chain seq x y z
N ASP A 1 -7.25 34.20 9.47
CA ASP A 1 -6.48 34.02 8.22
C ASP A 1 -5.36 32.98 8.34
N GLU A 2 -4.55 33.00 9.39
CA GLU A 2 -3.45 32.01 9.59
C GLU A 2 -3.92 30.55 9.65
N LEU A 3 -4.99 30.24 10.40
CA LEU A 3 -5.57 28.89 10.42
C LEU A 3 -6.01 28.44 9.02
N MET A 4 -6.63 29.34 8.26
CA MET A 4 -7.08 29.04 6.89
C MET A 4 -5.90 28.75 5.98
N ALA A 5 -4.75 29.40 6.17
CA ALA A 5 -3.54 29.14 5.41
C ALA A 5 -3.05 27.70 5.59
N LEU A 6 -3.16 27.12 6.80
CA LEU A 6 -2.76 25.74 7.08
C LEU A 6 -3.54 24.70 6.25
N GLY A 7 -4.82 24.97 5.96
CA GLY A 7 -5.67 24.10 5.15
C GLY A 7 -5.65 24.39 3.65
N ARG A 8 -4.83 25.33 3.17
CA ARG A 8 -4.69 25.62 1.72
C ARG A 8 -3.70 24.66 1.08
N ASP A 9 -4.14 23.96 0.05
CA ASP A 9 -3.35 23.08 -0.81
C ASP A 9 -3.08 23.66 -2.21
N GLY A 10 -3.60 24.86 -2.51
CA GLY A 10 -3.39 25.50 -3.81
C GLY A 10 -4.39 25.10 -4.89
N GLU A 11 -5.43 24.31 -4.57
CA GLU A 11 -6.49 24.01 -5.53
C GLU A 11 -7.54 25.14 -5.59
N THR A 12 -7.67 25.76 -6.78
CA THR A 12 -8.66 26.78 -7.19
C THR A 12 -8.81 28.02 -6.28
N PRO A 13 -8.33 29.21 -6.71
CA PRO A 13 -8.47 30.47 -5.98
C PRO A 13 -9.92 30.90 -5.69
N GLU A 14 -10.87 30.43 -6.50
CA GLU A 14 -12.25 30.95 -6.54
C GLU A 14 -13.14 30.43 -5.39
N ALA A 15 -12.74 29.34 -4.72
CA ALA A 15 -13.40 28.84 -3.51
C ALA A 15 -12.49 27.84 -2.76
N PRO A 16 -11.47 28.29 -2.01
CA PRO A 16 -10.54 27.39 -1.33
C PRO A 16 -11.30 26.60 -0.26
N ARG A 17 -11.64 25.35 -0.55
CA ARG A 17 -12.15 24.43 0.45
C ARG A 17 -11.03 24.15 1.44
N PHE A 18 -11.37 24.11 2.72
CA PHE A 18 -10.40 23.82 3.75
C PHE A 18 -9.99 22.34 3.69
N ASN A 19 -8.75 22.06 3.27
CA ASN A 19 -8.24 20.70 3.19
C ASN A 19 -7.72 20.24 4.56
N MET A 20 -8.48 19.36 5.21
CA MET A 20 -8.12 18.78 6.51
C MET A 20 -6.84 17.93 6.44
N ALA A 21 -6.53 17.30 5.30
CA ALA A 21 -5.30 16.55 5.12
C ALA A 21 -4.09 17.48 5.05
N ALA A 22 -4.19 18.61 4.33
CA ALA A 22 -3.15 19.62 4.29
C ALA A 22 -2.86 20.21 5.69
N LEU A 23 -3.91 20.50 6.47
CA LEU A 23 -3.77 20.89 7.88
C LEU A 23 -3.02 19.81 8.67
N GLY A 24 -3.48 18.56 8.58
CA GLY A 24 -2.90 17.43 9.31
C GLY A 24 -1.42 17.25 9.00
N LEU A 25 -1.04 17.32 7.73
CA LEU A 25 0.35 17.20 7.27
C LEU A 25 1.24 18.34 7.77
N ARG A 26 0.78 19.59 7.75
CA ARG A 26 1.55 20.74 8.24
C ARG A 26 1.68 20.80 9.75
N MET A 27 0.69 20.27 10.47
CA MET A 27 0.67 20.24 11.94
C MET A 27 1.29 18.98 12.53
N SER A 28 1.70 18.02 11.69
CA SER A 28 2.31 16.77 12.13
C SER A 28 3.81 16.79 11.88
N ALA A 29 4.59 16.42 12.89
CA ALA A 29 6.04 16.25 12.74
C ALA A 29 6.38 15.04 11.85
N ARG A 30 5.50 14.02 11.82
CA ARG A 30 5.66 12.77 11.09
C ARG A 30 4.30 12.31 10.55
N SER A 31 4.29 11.81 9.32
CA SER A 31 3.09 11.32 8.64
C SER A 31 3.38 10.02 7.92
N ASN A 32 2.39 9.14 7.77
CA ASN A 32 2.57 7.86 7.09
C ASN A 32 1.38 7.44 6.22
N ALA A 33 1.70 6.72 5.15
CA ALA A 33 0.82 5.89 4.36
C ALA A 33 0.66 4.49 4.98
N VAL A 34 -0.33 3.74 4.48
CA VAL A 34 -0.71 2.41 5.01
C VAL A 34 -0.27 1.22 4.14
N ALA A 35 0.54 1.50 3.11
CA ALA A 35 1.16 0.56 2.17
C ALA A 35 2.29 1.31 1.43
N SER A 36 3.27 0.61 0.86
CA SER A 36 4.35 1.24 0.09
C SER A 36 3.82 2.03 -1.11
N LEU A 37 3.00 1.40 -1.97
CA LEU A 37 2.41 2.05 -3.15
C LEU A 37 1.52 3.24 -2.78
N HIS A 38 0.79 3.14 -1.66
CA HIS A 38 0.02 4.27 -1.14
C HIS A 38 0.91 5.43 -0.67
N GLY A 39 2.13 5.13 -0.20
CA GLY A 39 3.15 6.13 0.11
C GLY A 39 3.55 6.92 -1.12
N ASP A 40 3.81 6.24 -2.24
CA ASP A 40 4.15 6.89 -3.51
C ASP A 40 3.00 7.79 -3.99
N VAL A 41 1.77 7.27 -3.98
CA VAL A 41 0.57 8.03 -4.35
C VAL A 41 0.36 9.23 -3.42
N SER A 42 0.54 9.07 -2.11
CA SER A 42 0.36 10.15 -1.13
C SER A 42 1.42 11.24 -1.29
N ARG A 43 2.68 10.86 -1.49
CA ARG A 43 3.77 11.81 -1.73
C ARG A 43 3.51 12.63 -2.99
N ARG A 44 3.10 12.00 -4.09
CA ARG A 44 2.69 12.71 -5.32
C ARG A 44 1.53 13.67 -5.09
N MET A 45 0.48 13.19 -4.42
CA MET A 45 -0.74 13.94 -4.19
C MET A 45 -0.50 15.22 -3.36
N PHE A 46 0.45 15.18 -2.42
CA PHE A 46 0.73 16.28 -1.49
C PHE A 46 2.08 16.97 -1.73
N ALA A 47 2.77 16.69 -2.85
CA ALA A 47 4.07 17.27 -3.16
C ALA A 47 4.03 18.81 -3.23
N ASN A 48 2.90 19.36 -3.69
CA ASN A 48 2.65 20.80 -3.76
C ASN A 48 2.68 21.52 -2.39
N LEU A 49 2.53 20.80 -1.27
CA LEU A 49 2.64 21.40 0.06
C LEU A 49 4.09 21.77 0.42
N TRP A 50 5.08 21.21 -0.28
CA TRP A 50 6.51 21.50 -0.12
C TRP A 50 7.12 21.90 -1.47
N PRO A 51 6.86 23.13 -1.95
CA PRO A 51 7.37 23.58 -3.25
C PRO A 51 8.89 23.49 -3.29
N GLY A 52 9.42 22.91 -4.37
CA GLY A 52 10.85 22.66 -4.54
C GLY A 52 11.36 21.38 -3.85
N ALA A 53 10.58 20.68 -3.04
CA ALA A 53 10.95 19.33 -2.62
C ALA A 53 10.79 18.36 -3.81
N LEU A 54 11.61 17.32 -3.86
CA LEU A 54 11.37 16.21 -4.78
C LEU A 54 10.16 15.40 -4.30
N GLU A 55 9.42 14.73 -5.19
CA GLU A 55 8.23 13.93 -4.83
C GLU A 55 8.55 12.97 -3.66
N GLN A 56 9.67 12.26 -3.75
CA GLN A 56 10.14 11.31 -2.74
C GLN A 56 10.53 11.93 -1.39
N GLU A 57 10.74 13.25 -1.33
CA GLU A 57 11.10 13.97 -0.10
C GLU A 57 9.90 14.52 0.65
N THR A 58 8.72 14.48 0.04
CA THR A 58 7.46 14.78 0.72
C THR A 58 7.40 13.93 2.00
N PRO A 59 7.28 14.53 3.21
CA PRO A 59 7.56 13.88 4.50
C PRO A 59 6.42 12.95 4.95
N ILE A 60 6.13 11.96 4.11
CA ILE A 60 5.14 10.90 4.29
C ILE A 60 5.89 9.58 4.10
N THR A 61 6.11 8.84 5.18
CA THR A 61 6.66 7.47 5.13
C THR A 61 5.54 6.46 4.84
N SER A 62 5.83 5.16 4.91
CA SER A 62 4.83 4.09 4.82
C SER A 62 4.96 3.12 5.97
N VAL A 63 3.84 2.75 6.60
CA VAL A 63 3.73 1.64 7.55
C VAL A 63 2.63 0.73 7.05
N THR A 64 3.00 -0.40 6.45
CA THR A 64 2.04 -1.33 5.84
C THR A 64 1.15 -1.95 6.90
N ASN A 65 -0.17 -1.91 6.68
CA ASN A 65 -1.12 -2.43 7.66
C ASN A 65 -0.84 -3.90 8.02
N GLY A 66 -1.31 -4.29 9.20
CA GLY A 66 -1.36 -5.66 9.66
C GLY A 66 -2.69 -5.98 10.31
N ILE A 67 -2.95 -7.26 10.53
CA ILE A 67 -4.19 -7.73 11.14
C ILE A 67 -3.92 -8.34 12.51
N HIS A 68 -4.84 -8.14 13.45
CA HIS A 68 -4.78 -8.86 14.71
C HIS A 68 -5.19 -10.32 14.47
N SER A 69 -4.20 -11.17 14.24
CA SER A 69 -4.41 -12.49 13.66
C SER A 69 -5.27 -13.39 14.56
N LYS A 70 -5.14 -13.30 15.89
CA LYS A 70 -5.98 -14.03 16.86
C LYS A 70 -7.47 -13.68 16.78
N THR A 71 -7.85 -12.51 16.23
CA THR A 71 -9.26 -12.19 15.96
C THR A 71 -9.78 -12.93 14.73
N TRP A 72 -8.96 -13.17 13.71
CA TRP A 72 -9.45 -13.60 12.39
C TRP A 72 -9.17 -15.06 12.05
N VAL A 73 -8.10 -15.61 12.60
CA VAL A 73 -7.69 -17.01 12.35
C VAL A 73 -8.61 -17.98 13.09
N SER A 74 -9.00 -19.07 12.43
CA SER A 74 -9.82 -20.10 13.05
C SER A 74 -9.06 -20.81 14.19
N PRO A 75 -9.75 -21.32 15.22
CA PRO A 75 -9.08 -22.06 16.30
C PRO A 75 -8.25 -23.26 15.80
N ARG A 76 -8.67 -23.92 14.72
CA ARG A 76 -7.94 -25.06 14.14
C ARG A 76 -6.65 -24.63 13.48
N ILE A 77 -6.69 -23.57 12.67
CA ILE A 77 -5.50 -23.02 12.01
C ILE A 77 -4.56 -22.42 13.06
N ASP A 78 -5.09 -21.73 14.08
CA ASP A 78 -4.30 -21.20 15.19
C ASP A 78 -3.55 -22.31 15.93
N ALA A 79 -4.21 -23.44 16.21
CA ALA A 79 -3.58 -24.59 16.85
C ALA A 79 -2.47 -25.20 15.98
N LEU A 80 -2.65 -25.27 14.66
CA LEU A 80 -1.61 -25.74 13.72
C LEU A 80 -0.40 -24.81 13.73
N LEU A 81 -0.62 -23.51 13.55
CA LEU A 81 0.43 -22.50 13.57
C LEU A 81 1.18 -22.50 14.91
N SER A 82 0.46 -22.62 16.03
CA SER A 82 1.05 -22.66 17.37
C SER A 82 1.98 -23.86 17.58
N ARG A 83 1.63 -25.03 17.04
CA ARG A 83 2.46 -26.24 17.14
C ARG A 83 3.65 -26.23 16.19
N SER A 84 3.43 -25.81 14.94
CA SER A 84 4.44 -25.98 13.87
C SER A 84 5.34 -24.77 13.68
N VAL A 85 4.85 -23.55 13.96
CA VAL A 85 5.63 -22.31 13.80
C VAL A 85 6.21 -21.91 15.15
N ASN A 86 5.34 -21.43 16.05
CA ASN A 86 5.67 -20.94 17.37
C ASN A 86 4.38 -20.72 18.18
N PRO A 87 4.34 -20.95 19.51
CA PRO A 87 3.19 -20.57 20.33
C PRO A 87 2.75 -19.10 20.18
N ILE A 88 3.68 -18.21 19.86
CA ILE A 88 3.48 -16.77 19.58
C ILE A 88 3.84 -16.49 18.11
N TRP A 89 3.25 -17.26 17.19
CA TRP A 89 3.54 -17.19 15.75
C TRP A 89 3.26 -15.81 15.13
N ASP A 90 2.38 -15.01 15.70
CA ASP A 90 2.02 -13.68 15.21
C ASP A 90 3.08 -12.60 15.49
N GLY A 91 4.04 -12.89 16.39
CA GLY A 91 5.25 -12.10 16.61
C GLY A 91 6.52 -12.74 16.06
N ALA A 92 6.42 -13.88 15.37
CA ALA A 92 7.57 -14.63 14.87
C ALA A 92 8.16 -14.01 13.60
N ASP A 93 9.48 -14.16 13.43
CA ASP A 93 10.19 -13.71 12.23
C ASP A 93 10.06 -14.70 11.06
N ALA A 94 10.57 -14.31 9.89
CA ALA A 94 10.52 -15.13 8.67
C ALA A 94 11.23 -16.49 8.82
N ALA A 95 12.31 -16.55 9.60
CA ALA A 95 13.06 -17.79 9.80
C ALA A 95 12.21 -18.81 10.57
N VAL A 96 11.49 -18.38 11.59
CA VAL A 96 10.56 -19.24 12.34
C VAL A 96 9.34 -19.60 11.49
N TRP A 97 8.81 -18.68 10.69
CA TRP A 97 7.70 -18.94 9.76
C TRP A 97 8.03 -20.00 8.70
N SER A 98 9.29 -20.15 8.28
CA SER A 98 9.70 -21.20 7.34
C SER A 98 9.36 -22.63 7.81
N ARG A 99 9.12 -22.84 9.11
CA ARG A 99 8.74 -24.14 9.67
C ARG A 99 7.40 -24.66 9.14
N VAL A 100 6.52 -23.81 8.61
CA VAL A 100 5.25 -24.24 7.97
C VAL A 100 5.46 -25.26 6.85
N HIS A 101 6.62 -25.25 6.20
CA HIS A 101 6.95 -26.23 5.15
C HIS A 101 6.94 -27.68 5.66
N HIS A 102 7.24 -27.89 6.95
CA HIS A 102 7.30 -29.20 7.61
C HIS A 102 5.95 -29.65 8.20
N MET A 103 4.88 -28.86 8.07
CA MET A 103 3.54 -29.29 8.50
C MET A 103 3.09 -30.52 7.73
N ASP A 104 2.26 -31.36 8.34
CA ASP A 104 1.62 -32.46 7.61
C ASP A 104 0.58 -31.93 6.61
N ASP A 105 0.68 -32.36 5.36
CA ASP A 105 -0.18 -31.90 4.27
C ASP A 105 -1.65 -32.30 4.48
N ARG A 106 -1.89 -33.50 5.05
CA ARG A 106 -3.26 -34.00 5.28
C ARG A 106 -3.93 -33.24 6.41
N GLU A 107 -3.20 -33.00 7.49
CA GLU A 107 -3.69 -32.23 8.64
C GLU A 107 -4.07 -30.79 8.23
N LEU A 108 -3.22 -30.14 7.43
CA LEU A 108 -3.51 -28.82 6.88
C LEU A 108 -4.74 -28.83 5.96
N TRP A 109 -4.83 -29.80 5.05
CA TRP A 109 -5.97 -29.92 4.15
C TRP A 109 -7.29 -30.18 4.90
N GLU A 110 -7.27 -31.03 5.93
CA GLU A 110 -8.43 -31.30 6.79
C GLU A 110 -8.89 -30.05 7.54
N ALA A 111 -7.97 -29.24 8.06
CA ALA A 111 -8.30 -27.98 8.70
C ALA A 111 -8.99 -27.00 7.74
N ARG A 112 -8.54 -26.94 6.48
CA ARG A 112 -9.19 -26.14 5.43
C ARG A 112 -10.57 -26.66 5.05
N ARG A 113 -10.71 -27.97 4.82
CA ARG A 113 -12.02 -28.59 4.55
C ARG A 113 -13.02 -28.31 5.66
N HIS A 114 -12.60 -28.39 6.92
CA HIS A 114 -13.46 -28.07 8.05
C HIS A 114 -13.98 -26.62 8.01
N GLY A 115 -13.10 -25.65 7.73
CA GLY A 115 -13.50 -24.25 7.58
C GLY A 115 -14.48 -24.04 6.43
N ARG A 116 -14.25 -24.72 5.29
CA ARG A 116 -15.13 -24.64 4.12
C ARG A 116 -16.51 -25.25 4.39
N ASN A 117 -16.57 -26.41 5.03
CA ASN A 117 -17.83 -27.03 5.44
C ASN A 117 -18.61 -26.11 6.37
N ALA A 118 -17.94 -25.53 7.38
CA ALA A 118 -18.58 -24.60 8.31
C ALA A 118 -19.13 -23.35 7.60
N LEU A 119 -18.44 -22.84 6.57
CA LEU A 119 -18.94 -21.75 5.74
C LEU A 119 -20.17 -22.18 4.93
N VAL A 120 -20.14 -23.35 4.31
CA VAL A 120 -21.28 -23.88 3.55
C VAL A 120 -22.51 -24.05 4.45
N ASP A 121 -22.35 -24.69 5.61
CA ASP A 121 -23.44 -24.87 6.58
C ASP A 121 -23.99 -23.52 7.06
N PHE A 122 -23.10 -22.56 7.35
CA PHE A 122 -23.50 -21.21 7.73
C PHE A 122 -24.31 -20.49 6.64
N VAL A 123 -23.89 -20.60 5.37
CA VAL A 123 -24.62 -19.97 4.27
C VAL A 123 -25.98 -20.65 4.04
N ARG A 124 -26.03 -21.99 4.10
CA ARG A 124 -27.28 -22.76 3.97
C ARG A 124 -28.29 -22.39 5.05
N ASP A 125 -27.85 -22.30 6.30
CA ASP A 125 -28.68 -21.87 7.42
C ASP A 125 -29.12 -20.41 7.25
N ARG A 126 -28.20 -19.51 6.92
CA ARG A 126 -28.52 -18.08 6.77
C ARG A 126 -29.48 -17.78 5.63
N LEU A 127 -29.42 -18.55 4.53
CA LEU A 127 -30.30 -18.38 3.37
C LEU A 127 -31.51 -19.31 3.38
N GLN A 128 -31.57 -20.26 4.32
CA GLN A 128 -32.58 -21.32 4.38
C GLN A 128 -32.73 -22.05 3.04
N ALA A 129 -31.59 -22.38 2.41
CA ALA A 129 -31.52 -22.95 1.07
C ALA A 129 -30.39 -23.97 0.96
N ASP A 130 -30.62 -25.05 0.21
CA ASP A 130 -29.56 -26.01 -0.12
C ASP A 130 -28.69 -25.48 -1.27
N VAL A 131 -27.69 -24.70 -0.89
CA VAL A 131 -26.73 -24.05 -1.79
C VAL A 131 -25.31 -24.39 -1.38
N LEU A 132 -24.39 -24.19 -2.31
CA LEU A 132 -22.97 -24.49 -2.19
C LEU A 132 -22.68 -25.99 -1.97
N ASP A 133 -21.49 -26.40 -2.36
CA ASP A 133 -20.96 -27.75 -2.20
C ASP A 133 -19.69 -27.67 -1.33
N PRO A 134 -19.60 -28.43 -0.22
CA PRO A 134 -18.41 -28.48 0.63
C PRO A 134 -17.16 -29.01 -0.08
N ASP A 135 -17.28 -29.74 -1.18
CA ASP A 135 -16.15 -30.26 -1.94
C ASP A 135 -15.74 -29.36 -3.13
N ALA A 136 -16.54 -28.33 -3.44
CA ALA A 136 -16.22 -27.38 -4.49
C ALA A 136 -15.23 -26.28 -4.07
N LEU A 137 -14.36 -25.89 -5.00
CA LEU A 137 -13.49 -24.72 -4.85
C LEU A 137 -14.33 -23.47 -4.53
N THR A 138 -14.09 -22.88 -3.36
CA THR A 138 -14.86 -21.73 -2.87
C THR A 138 -14.07 -20.43 -2.99
N ILE A 139 -14.52 -19.52 -3.84
CA ILE A 139 -13.90 -18.20 -4.05
C ILE A 139 -14.70 -17.13 -3.30
N GLY A 140 -14.04 -16.43 -2.38
CA GLY A 140 -14.64 -15.38 -1.57
C GLY A 140 -14.41 -13.99 -2.12
N PHE A 141 -15.43 -13.13 -2.02
CA PHE A 141 -15.31 -11.69 -2.23
C PHE A 141 -16.18 -10.97 -1.20
N ALA A 142 -15.58 -10.32 -0.19
CA ALA A 142 -16.36 -9.54 0.78
C ALA A 142 -15.80 -8.17 1.11
N ARG A 143 -16.55 -7.11 0.75
CA ARG A 143 -16.11 -5.71 0.86
C ARG A 143 -17.33 -4.76 0.90
N ARG A 144 -17.16 -3.53 1.42
CA ARG A 144 -18.09 -2.40 1.11
C ARG A 144 -18.13 -2.22 -0.40
N PHE A 145 -19.32 -2.20 -1.00
CA PHE A 145 -19.52 -2.12 -2.46
C PHE A 145 -19.26 -0.72 -2.99
N ALA A 146 -17.97 -0.39 -3.19
CA ALA A 146 -17.56 0.82 -3.90
C ALA A 146 -17.17 0.47 -5.35
N THR A 147 -17.45 1.37 -6.28
CA THR A 147 -17.21 1.16 -7.73
C THR A 147 -15.78 0.76 -8.06
N TYR A 148 -14.79 1.33 -7.37
CA TYR A 148 -13.38 1.05 -7.61
C TYR A 148 -12.97 -0.39 -7.23
N LYS A 149 -13.77 -1.14 -6.46
CA LYS A 149 -13.47 -2.52 -6.06
C LYS A 149 -13.88 -3.59 -7.08
N ARG A 150 -14.73 -3.21 -8.04
CA ARG A 150 -15.09 -3.99 -9.25
C ARG A 150 -15.44 -5.46 -9.01
N ALA A 151 -16.41 -5.75 -8.13
CA ALA A 151 -16.94 -7.13 -8.01
C ALA A 151 -17.57 -7.63 -9.32
N THR A 152 -18.10 -6.72 -10.14
CA THR A 152 -18.63 -7.00 -11.48
C THR A 152 -17.59 -7.37 -12.52
N LEU A 153 -16.27 -7.30 -12.24
CA LEU A 153 -15.24 -7.66 -13.21
C LEU A 153 -15.42 -9.12 -13.69
N LEU A 154 -15.90 -10.00 -12.82
CA LEU A 154 -16.24 -11.39 -13.17
C LEU A 154 -17.34 -11.48 -14.25
N LEU A 155 -18.28 -10.54 -14.25
CA LEU A 155 -19.39 -10.50 -15.20
C LEU A 155 -18.96 -10.05 -16.60
N SER A 156 -17.70 -9.61 -16.78
CA SER A 156 -17.15 -9.27 -18.10
C SER A 156 -16.93 -10.49 -19.00
N GLN A 157 -16.98 -11.71 -18.45
CA GLN A 157 -16.81 -12.97 -19.18
C GLN A 157 -17.94 -13.97 -18.82
N PRO A 158 -19.20 -13.66 -19.13
CA PRO A 158 -20.36 -14.40 -18.63
C PRO A 158 -20.36 -15.88 -19.05
N ASP A 159 -20.00 -16.18 -20.30
CA ASP A 159 -19.97 -17.56 -20.80
C ASP A 159 -18.89 -18.41 -20.12
N ARG A 160 -17.72 -17.82 -19.85
CA ARG A 160 -16.61 -18.47 -19.15
C ARG A 160 -17.00 -18.74 -17.70
N LEU A 161 -17.55 -17.73 -17.03
CA LEU A 161 -18.06 -17.85 -15.67
C LEU A 161 -19.11 -18.93 -15.55
N ARG A 162 -20.10 -18.95 -16.45
CA ARG A 162 -21.15 -19.97 -16.49
C ARG A 162 -20.57 -21.38 -16.62
N ARG A 163 -19.66 -21.60 -17.56
CA ARG A 163 -19.02 -22.92 -17.75
C ARG A 163 -18.29 -23.38 -16.50
N MET A 164 -17.58 -22.48 -15.83
CA MET A 164 -16.85 -22.78 -14.60
C MET A 164 -17.80 -23.13 -13.44
N LEU A 165 -18.90 -22.38 -13.30
CA LEU A 165 -19.94 -22.61 -12.28
C LEU A 165 -20.71 -23.92 -12.53
N LEU A 166 -20.94 -24.31 -13.78
CA LEU A 166 -21.71 -25.52 -14.13
C LEU A 166 -20.85 -26.79 -14.31
N SER A 167 -19.53 -26.67 -14.18
CA SER A 167 -18.59 -27.79 -14.25
C SER A 167 -18.94 -28.89 -13.25
N GLN A 168 -19.03 -30.14 -13.72
CA GLN A 168 -19.23 -31.32 -12.88
C GLN A 168 -17.91 -31.94 -12.40
N GLU A 169 -16.86 -31.84 -13.21
CA GLU A 169 -15.54 -32.42 -12.90
C GLU A 169 -14.74 -31.55 -11.94
N ARG A 170 -14.85 -30.23 -12.10
CA ARG A 170 -14.10 -29.22 -11.35
C ARG A 170 -15.04 -28.09 -10.96
N PRO A 171 -15.99 -28.33 -10.03
CA PRO A 171 -16.99 -27.33 -9.67
C PRO A 171 -16.34 -26.09 -9.03
N VAL A 172 -16.89 -24.92 -9.28
CA VAL A 172 -16.45 -23.68 -8.63
C VAL A 172 -17.65 -22.94 -8.11
N GLN A 173 -17.50 -22.32 -6.95
CA GLN A 173 -18.54 -21.50 -6.35
C GLN A 173 -17.98 -20.18 -5.84
N PHE A 174 -18.82 -19.15 -5.85
CA PHE A 174 -18.49 -17.83 -5.34
C PHE A 174 -19.41 -17.48 -4.18
N VAL A 175 -18.81 -16.94 -3.12
CA VAL A 175 -19.52 -16.37 -1.99
C VAL A 175 -19.18 -14.89 -1.91
N PHE A 176 -20.18 -14.06 -2.19
CA PHE A 176 -20.11 -12.62 -2.04
C PHE A 176 -20.67 -12.21 -0.70
N ALA A 177 -20.10 -11.17 -0.09
CA ALA A 177 -20.77 -10.46 0.99
C ALA A 177 -20.42 -8.99 0.99
N GLY A 178 -21.32 -8.17 1.51
CA GLY A 178 -21.00 -6.78 1.75
C GLY A 178 -22.21 -5.98 2.17
N LYS A 179 -21.98 -4.69 2.33
CA LYS A 179 -23.01 -3.69 2.56
C LYS A 179 -22.85 -2.62 1.51
N ALA A 180 -23.93 -2.30 0.81
CA ALA A 180 -24.05 -1.05 0.08
C ALA A 180 -24.57 0.00 1.05
N HIS A 181 -24.01 1.21 1.02
CA HIS A 181 -24.58 2.30 1.81
C HIS A 181 -25.97 2.65 1.21
N PRO A 182 -26.97 3.06 2.02
CA PRO A 182 -28.31 3.37 1.49
C PRO A 182 -28.33 4.41 0.37
N ALA A 183 -27.35 5.32 0.35
CA ALA A 183 -27.15 6.34 -0.69
C ALA A 183 -26.18 5.93 -1.82
N ASP A 184 -25.65 4.70 -1.82
CA ASP A 184 -24.67 4.20 -2.79
C ASP A 184 -25.38 3.37 -3.87
N GLU A 185 -26.03 4.08 -4.79
CA GLU A 185 -26.71 3.47 -5.95
C GLU A 185 -25.80 2.55 -6.77
N PRO A 186 -24.54 2.93 -7.11
CA PRO A 186 -23.64 2.03 -7.83
C PRO A 186 -23.38 0.71 -7.11
N GLY A 187 -23.23 0.75 -5.78
CA GLY A 187 -23.07 -0.47 -4.98
C GLY A 187 -24.30 -1.37 -5.04
N LYS A 188 -25.52 -0.81 -5.03
CA LYS A 188 -26.77 -1.58 -5.19
C LYS A 188 -26.90 -2.20 -6.57
N THR A 189 -26.59 -1.43 -7.63
CA THR A 189 -26.61 -1.95 -9.01
C THR A 189 -25.66 -3.14 -9.19
N MET A 190 -24.49 -3.10 -8.53
CA MET A 190 -23.54 -4.22 -8.56
C MET A 190 -24.11 -5.49 -7.93
N ILE A 191 -24.82 -5.37 -6.79
CA ILE A 191 -25.49 -6.51 -6.14
C ILE A 191 -26.61 -7.05 -7.03
N GLN A 192 -27.43 -6.16 -7.60
CA GLN A 192 -28.51 -6.54 -8.52
C GLN A 192 -27.98 -7.29 -9.75
N ALA A 193 -26.86 -6.84 -10.33
CA ALA A 193 -26.25 -7.51 -11.48
C ALA A 193 -25.77 -8.93 -11.13
N ILE A 194 -25.20 -9.13 -9.94
CA ILE A 194 -24.77 -10.44 -9.42
C ILE A 194 -25.98 -11.37 -9.25
N GLU A 195 -27.05 -10.89 -8.62
CA GLU A 195 -28.28 -11.67 -8.38
C GLU A 195 -29.03 -11.99 -9.69
N GLN A 196 -29.09 -11.03 -10.61
CA GLN A 196 -29.70 -11.20 -11.93
C GLN A 196 -28.95 -12.25 -12.74
N PHE A 197 -27.62 -12.15 -12.80
CA PHE A 197 -26.77 -13.14 -13.46
C PHE A 197 -26.99 -14.55 -12.89
N ALA A 198 -27.02 -14.67 -11.56
CA ALA A 198 -27.23 -15.95 -10.88
C ALA A 198 -28.56 -16.61 -11.26
N ARG A 199 -29.62 -15.80 -11.37
CA ARG A 199 -30.98 -16.24 -11.71
C ARG A 199 -31.12 -16.60 -13.19
N GLU A 200 -30.64 -15.75 -14.09
CA GLU A 200 -30.78 -15.94 -15.53
C GLU A 200 -30.05 -17.19 -16.04
N LEU A 201 -28.93 -17.54 -15.40
CA LEU A 201 -28.11 -18.68 -15.80
C LEU A 201 -28.33 -19.94 -14.97
N ASP A 202 -29.27 -19.91 -14.02
CA ASP A 202 -29.59 -21.01 -13.10
C ASP A 202 -28.36 -21.50 -12.29
N VAL A 203 -27.56 -20.55 -11.81
CA VAL A 203 -26.32 -20.81 -11.04
C VAL A 203 -26.38 -20.29 -9.60
N ALA A 204 -27.57 -19.90 -9.12
CA ALA A 204 -27.77 -19.40 -7.75
C ALA A 204 -27.35 -20.39 -6.65
N HIS A 205 -27.30 -21.69 -6.96
CA HIS A 205 -26.79 -22.71 -6.04
C HIS A 205 -25.25 -22.70 -5.87
N ARG A 206 -24.51 -21.96 -6.71
CA ARG A 206 -23.03 -21.83 -6.67
C ARG A 206 -22.53 -20.38 -6.70
N PHE A 207 -23.40 -19.41 -6.92
CA PHE A 207 -23.06 -17.99 -7.03
C PHE A 207 -23.92 -17.19 -6.05
N VAL A 208 -23.45 -17.10 -4.80
CA VAL A 208 -24.28 -16.75 -3.65
C VAL A 208 -23.87 -15.41 -3.05
N PHE A 209 -24.86 -14.60 -2.67
CA PHE A 209 -24.67 -13.36 -1.93
C PHE A 209 -25.17 -13.48 -0.49
N VAL A 210 -24.31 -13.19 0.48
CA VAL A 210 -24.62 -13.20 1.91
C VAL A 210 -24.81 -11.76 2.40
N GLN A 211 -26.02 -11.48 2.89
CA GLN A 211 -26.42 -10.15 3.39
C GLN A 211 -25.89 -9.87 4.80
N ASP A 212 -25.92 -8.60 5.18
CA ASP A 212 -25.49 -8.04 6.48
C ASP A 212 -24.05 -8.34 6.86
N TYR A 213 -23.12 -8.13 5.93
CA TYR A 213 -21.69 -8.30 6.20
C TYR A 213 -21.24 -7.58 7.49
N ASP A 214 -20.79 -8.38 8.45
CA ASP A 214 -20.27 -7.97 9.74
C ASP A 214 -19.03 -8.82 10.09
N MET A 215 -18.53 -8.70 11.33
CA MET A 215 -17.36 -9.47 11.75
C MET A 215 -17.62 -10.98 11.82
N HIS A 216 -18.86 -11.42 12.06
CA HIS A 216 -19.21 -12.84 12.12
C HIS A 216 -19.21 -13.45 10.71
N VAL A 217 -19.93 -12.83 9.76
CA VAL A 217 -19.90 -13.23 8.34
C VAL A 217 -18.47 -13.21 7.81
N ALA A 218 -17.72 -12.15 8.12
CA ALA A 218 -16.33 -12.02 7.71
C ALA A 218 -15.45 -13.18 8.22
N ARG A 219 -15.60 -13.57 9.50
CA ARG A 219 -14.89 -14.72 10.07
C ARG A 219 -15.23 -16.00 9.33
N MET A 220 -16.51 -16.29 9.10
CA MET A 220 -16.92 -17.50 8.38
C MET A 220 -16.32 -17.54 6.98
N MET A 221 -16.34 -16.43 6.25
CA MET A 221 -15.77 -16.36 4.91
C MET A 221 -14.25 -16.50 4.89
N TYR A 222 -13.52 -15.76 5.74
CA TYR A 222 -12.05 -15.87 5.77
C TYR A 222 -11.57 -17.27 6.16
N GLN A 223 -12.33 -17.94 7.03
CA GLN A 223 -12.00 -19.30 7.47
C GLN A 223 -12.39 -20.36 6.43
N GLY A 224 -13.43 -20.13 5.62
CA GLY A 224 -13.96 -21.13 4.69
C GLY A 224 -13.60 -20.97 3.21
N CYS A 225 -13.33 -19.77 2.72
CA CYS A 225 -12.96 -19.56 1.30
C CYS A 225 -11.55 -20.08 1.03
N ASP A 226 -11.35 -20.77 -0.10
CA ASP A 226 -10.05 -21.29 -0.54
C ASP A 226 -9.24 -20.24 -1.30
N VAL A 227 -9.93 -19.40 -2.07
CA VAL A 227 -9.35 -18.24 -2.76
C VAL A 227 -10.02 -16.97 -2.27
N TRP A 228 -9.22 -15.95 -2.03
CA TRP A 228 -9.71 -14.61 -1.76
C TRP A 228 -9.49 -13.71 -2.97
N LEU A 229 -10.58 -13.32 -3.63
CA LEU A 229 -10.56 -12.53 -4.86
C LEU A 229 -10.64 -11.04 -4.56
N ASN A 230 -9.72 -10.27 -5.14
CA ASN A 230 -9.73 -8.81 -5.06
C ASN A 230 -9.43 -8.19 -6.42
N THR A 231 -10.33 -7.35 -6.93
CA THR A 231 -10.21 -6.74 -8.26
C THR A 231 -10.20 -5.19 -8.20
N PRO A 232 -9.47 -4.56 -7.25
CA PRO A 232 -9.47 -3.10 -7.15
C PRO A 232 -8.89 -2.46 -8.40
N ARG A 233 -9.38 -1.27 -8.76
CA ARG A 233 -8.76 -0.44 -9.80
C ARG A 233 -7.48 0.15 -9.24
N ARG A 234 -6.32 -0.31 -9.72
CA ARG A 234 -5.01 0.23 -9.34
C ARG A 234 -4.86 1.69 -9.79
N PRO A 235 -4.34 2.61 -8.96
CA PRO A 235 -3.83 2.44 -7.59
C PRO A 235 -4.80 2.94 -6.48
N LEU A 236 -6.10 2.61 -6.57
CA LEU A 236 -7.14 3.19 -5.72
C LEU A 236 -7.35 2.43 -4.39
N GLU A 237 -6.80 1.24 -4.22
CA GLU A 237 -6.79 0.57 -2.93
C GLU A 237 -5.56 0.98 -2.13
N ALA A 238 -5.76 1.78 -1.06
CA ALA A 238 -4.67 2.22 -0.20
C ALA A 238 -3.88 1.05 0.42
N CYS A 239 -4.56 -0.02 0.84
CA CYS A 239 -3.89 -1.21 1.37
C CYS A 239 -4.76 -2.45 1.10
N GLY A 240 -5.80 -2.68 1.92
CA GLY A 240 -6.75 -3.78 1.74
C GLY A 240 -6.49 -4.99 2.66
N THR A 241 -6.92 -4.91 3.92
CA THR A 241 -6.61 -5.92 4.94
C THR A 241 -7.42 -7.23 4.85
N SER A 242 -8.42 -7.34 3.97
CA SER A 242 -9.23 -8.58 3.85
C SER A 242 -8.42 -9.75 3.28
N GLY A 243 -7.54 -9.49 2.31
CA GLY A 243 -6.64 -10.50 1.76
C GLY A 243 -5.64 -11.05 2.79
N MET A 244 -5.20 -10.19 3.72
CA MET A 244 -4.35 -10.59 4.85
C MET A 244 -5.08 -11.58 5.79
N LYS A 245 -6.36 -11.32 6.09
CA LYS A 245 -7.19 -12.18 6.96
C LYS A 245 -7.44 -13.55 6.34
N ALA A 246 -7.70 -13.58 5.04
CA ALA A 246 -7.87 -14.81 4.29
C ALA A 246 -6.55 -15.59 4.21
N ALA A 247 -5.43 -14.92 3.90
CA ALA A 247 -4.10 -15.53 3.85
C ALA A 247 -3.74 -16.22 5.17
N MET A 248 -3.97 -15.57 6.31
CA MET A 248 -3.69 -16.16 7.62
C MET A 248 -4.56 -17.37 7.96
N ASN A 249 -5.67 -17.59 7.27
CA ASN A 249 -6.48 -18.80 7.38
C ASN A 249 -6.09 -19.89 6.36
N GLY A 250 -5.11 -19.62 5.49
CA GLY A 250 -4.64 -20.55 4.46
C GLY A 250 -5.38 -20.43 3.13
N ALA A 251 -6.18 -19.38 2.94
CA ALA A 251 -6.71 -19.04 1.63
C ALA A 251 -5.62 -18.38 0.77
N LEU A 252 -5.60 -18.66 -0.52
CA LEU A 252 -4.67 -18.04 -1.46
C LEU A 252 -5.28 -16.78 -2.08
N ASN A 253 -4.50 -15.72 -2.24
CA ASN A 253 -5.00 -14.49 -2.85
C ASN A 253 -4.97 -14.60 -4.38
N CYS A 254 -6.04 -14.14 -5.04
CA CYS A 254 -6.05 -13.84 -6.47
C CYS A 254 -6.42 -12.36 -6.60
N SER A 255 -5.44 -11.51 -6.90
CA SER A 255 -5.63 -10.07 -6.78
C SER A 255 -4.85 -9.28 -7.82
N ILE A 256 -5.39 -8.13 -8.18
CA ILE A 256 -4.60 -7.07 -8.84
C ILE A 256 -3.50 -6.61 -7.87
N ALA A 257 -2.30 -6.35 -8.40
CA ALA A 257 -1.16 -5.83 -7.65
C ALA A 257 -1.37 -4.35 -7.27
N ASP A 258 -2.24 -4.14 -6.28
CA ASP A 258 -2.57 -2.85 -5.67
C ASP A 258 -2.52 -2.97 -4.14
N GLY A 259 -2.41 -1.83 -3.45
CA GLY A 259 -2.30 -1.75 -1.99
C GLY A 259 -1.18 -2.65 -1.45
N TRP A 260 -1.48 -3.46 -0.42
CA TRP A 260 -0.49 -4.35 0.20
C TRP A 260 0.02 -5.44 -0.73
N TRP A 261 -0.80 -5.87 -1.69
CA TRP A 261 -0.47 -6.99 -2.56
C TRP A 261 0.64 -6.64 -3.54
N ALA A 262 0.73 -5.36 -3.94
CA ALA A 262 1.83 -4.85 -4.76
C ALA A 262 3.21 -4.98 -4.11
N GLU A 263 3.27 -5.08 -2.77
CA GLU A 263 4.51 -5.10 -2.00
C GLU A 263 5.08 -6.51 -1.81
N CYS A 264 4.21 -7.52 -1.77
CA CYS A 264 4.57 -8.84 -1.27
C CYS A 264 4.20 -10.01 -2.19
N ALA A 265 3.51 -9.77 -3.30
CA ALA A 265 3.18 -10.83 -4.25
C ALA A 265 4.45 -11.35 -4.95
N ASP A 266 4.64 -12.67 -4.96
CA ASP A 266 5.81 -13.32 -5.60
C ASP A 266 5.41 -14.35 -6.66
N GLY A 267 4.12 -14.49 -6.93
CA GLY A 267 3.56 -15.45 -7.89
C GLY A 267 3.45 -16.89 -7.37
N LEU A 268 3.98 -17.20 -6.18
CA LEU A 268 3.85 -18.49 -5.51
C LEU A 268 2.90 -18.42 -4.31
N ASN A 269 2.87 -17.28 -3.61
CA ASN A 269 2.00 -17.00 -2.45
C ASN A 269 0.56 -16.62 -2.82
N GLY A 270 0.26 -16.63 -4.12
CA GLY A 270 -1.05 -16.34 -4.69
C GLY A 270 -0.91 -16.10 -6.19
N TRP A 271 -1.91 -15.42 -6.77
CA TRP A 271 -1.95 -15.05 -8.17
C TRP A 271 -2.12 -13.54 -8.32
N VAL A 272 -1.34 -12.97 -9.25
CA VAL A 272 -1.43 -11.56 -9.63
C VAL A 272 -2.24 -11.45 -10.90
N ILE A 273 -3.35 -10.72 -10.84
CA ILE A 273 -4.08 -10.26 -12.02
C ILE A 273 -3.30 -9.07 -12.58
N THR A 274 -2.81 -9.18 -13.81
CA THR A 274 -2.03 -8.12 -14.47
C THR A 274 -2.91 -6.88 -14.61
N SER A 275 -2.48 -5.77 -14.00
CA SER A 275 -3.12 -4.46 -14.17
C SER A 275 -2.91 -3.95 -15.60
N ALA A 276 -3.93 -3.28 -16.15
CA ALA A 276 -3.85 -2.55 -17.40
C ALA A 276 -4.02 -1.04 -17.15
N ASP A 277 -3.35 -0.51 -16.12
CA ASP A 277 -3.44 0.89 -15.67
C ASP A 277 -2.77 1.89 -16.61
N GLU A 278 -1.98 1.43 -17.57
CA GLU A 278 -1.51 2.21 -18.70
C GLU A 278 -2.63 2.57 -19.69
N ASP A 279 -3.75 1.83 -19.65
CA ASP A 279 -4.87 2.04 -20.55
C ASP A 279 -5.80 3.14 -20.01
N PRO A 280 -5.93 4.29 -20.72
CA PRO A 280 -6.75 5.40 -20.24
C PRO A 280 -8.26 5.13 -20.35
N ASP A 281 -8.69 4.11 -21.12
CA ASP A 281 -10.09 3.73 -21.26
C ASP A 281 -10.48 2.71 -20.16
N PRO A 282 -11.35 3.08 -19.20
CA PRO A 282 -11.74 2.19 -18.11
C PRO A 282 -12.42 0.90 -18.57
N ALA A 283 -13.19 0.93 -19.66
CA ALA A 283 -13.90 -0.25 -20.17
C ALA A 283 -12.93 -1.22 -20.86
N ARG A 284 -12.00 -0.70 -21.66
CA ARG A 284 -10.95 -1.53 -22.29
C ARG A 284 -10.02 -2.13 -21.24
N ARG A 285 -9.68 -1.35 -20.21
CA ARG A 285 -8.95 -1.83 -19.03
C ARG A 285 -9.68 -2.98 -18.34
N ASP A 286 -10.97 -2.81 -18.02
CA ASP A 286 -11.76 -3.84 -17.34
C ASP A 286 -11.87 -5.12 -18.19
N LEU A 287 -12.01 -5.00 -19.52
CA LEU A 287 -12.01 -6.17 -20.41
C LEU A 287 -10.66 -6.93 -20.37
N ARG A 288 -9.54 -6.22 -20.45
CA ARG A 288 -8.19 -6.83 -20.43
C ARG A 288 -7.90 -7.52 -19.09
N GLU A 289 -8.21 -6.86 -17.99
CA GLU A 289 -8.02 -7.41 -16.65
C GLU A 289 -8.99 -8.57 -16.39
N GLY A 290 -10.22 -8.51 -16.89
CA GLY A 290 -11.18 -9.61 -16.86
C GLY A 290 -10.71 -10.84 -17.64
N LEU A 291 -10.20 -10.65 -18.86
CA LEU A 291 -9.61 -11.75 -19.66
C LEU A 291 -8.44 -12.41 -18.92
N ASN A 292 -7.54 -11.61 -18.33
CA ASN A 292 -6.41 -12.13 -17.56
C ASN A 292 -6.87 -12.90 -16.31
N LEU A 293 -7.84 -12.37 -15.56
CA LEU A 293 -8.45 -13.05 -14.41
C LEU A 293 -8.96 -14.44 -14.80
N PHE A 294 -9.74 -14.56 -15.86
CA PHE A 294 -10.26 -15.87 -16.26
C PHE A 294 -9.17 -16.82 -16.79
N ASN A 295 -8.13 -16.30 -17.45
CA ASN A 295 -6.99 -17.13 -17.86
C ASN A 295 -6.27 -17.73 -16.64
N ILE A 296 -6.12 -16.95 -15.56
CA ILE A 296 -5.56 -17.41 -14.29
C ILE A 296 -6.48 -18.44 -13.64
N LEU A 297 -7.79 -18.16 -13.56
CA LEU A 297 -8.76 -19.05 -12.94
C LEU A 297 -8.81 -20.41 -13.64
N GLU A 298 -9.00 -20.41 -14.96
CA GLU A 298 -9.16 -21.64 -15.76
C GLU A 298 -7.83 -22.38 -15.97
N GLY A 299 -6.73 -21.66 -16.09
CA GLY A 299 -5.41 -22.21 -16.45
C GLY A 299 -4.57 -22.68 -15.27
N ASP A 300 -4.73 -22.10 -14.08
CA ASP A 300 -3.89 -22.42 -12.91
C ASP A 300 -4.70 -22.65 -11.64
N VAL A 301 -5.58 -21.72 -11.23
CA VAL A 301 -6.28 -21.82 -9.93
C VAL A 301 -7.16 -23.08 -9.85
N VAL A 302 -8.09 -23.26 -10.78
CA VAL A 302 -9.04 -24.38 -10.79
C VAL A 302 -8.31 -25.71 -10.99
N PRO A 303 -7.41 -25.88 -11.99
CA PRO A 303 -6.65 -27.11 -12.14
C PRO A 303 -5.84 -27.48 -10.89
N THR A 304 -5.15 -26.51 -10.26
CA THR A 304 -4.28 -26.77 -9.11
C THR A 304 -5.06 -27.20 -7.87
N PHE A 305 -6.28 -26.70 -7.66
CA PHE A 305 -7.14 -27.11 -6.54
C PHE A 305 -7.60 -28.57 -6.66
N TYR A 306 -7.85 -29.04 -7.90
CA TYR A 306 -8.34 -30.39 -8.18
C TYR A 306 -7.23 -31.39 -8.54
N ASP A 307 -5.96 -31.02 -8.37
CA ASP A 307 -4.80 -31.86 -8.68
C ASP A 307 -4.52 -32.89 -7.57
N GLY A 308 -5.35 -33.94 -7.52
CA GLY A 308 -5.27 -35.01 -6.53
C GLY A 308 -6.00 -34.71 -5.22
N THR A 309 -5.89 -35.61 -4.24
CA THR A 309 -6.52 -35.42 -2.92
C THR A 309 -5.66 -36.07 -1.82
N PRO A 310 -5.05 -35.28 -0.92
CA PRO A 310 -5.08 -33.81 -0.88
C PRO A 310 -4.24 -33.19 -2.04
N PRO A 311 -4.58 -31.99 -2.53
CA PRO A 311 -3.91 -31.39 -3.69
C PRO A 311 -2.52 -30.85 -3.33
N SER A 312 -1.47 -31.61 -3.64
CA SER A 312 -0.09 -31.34 -3.18
C SER A 312 0.44 -29.99 -3.62
N ARG A 313 0.21 -29.60 -4.88
CA ARG A 313 0.62 -28.29 -5.42
C ARG A 313 -0.12 -27.14 -4.73
N TRP A 314 -1.40 -27.30 -4.44
CA TRP A 314 -2.19 -26.31 -3.72
C TRP A 314 -1.66 -26.10 -2.30
N ILE A 315 -1.41 -27.20 -1.58
CA ILE A 315 -0.89 -27.17 -0.21
C ILE A 315 0.51 -26.56 -0.16
N ALA A 316 1.37 -26.86 -1.14
CA ALA A 316 2.69 -26.24 -1.26
C ALA A 316 2.58 -24.71 -1.40
N ARG A 317 1.63 -24.21 -2.21
CA ARG A 317 1.36 -22.76 -2.31
C ARG A 317 0.83 -22.17 -1.01
N MET A 318 -0.04 -22.88 -0.28
CA MET A 318 -0.52 -22.41 1.03
C MET A 318 0.63 -22.26 2.03
N LYS A 319 1.51 -23.26 2.12
CA LYS A 319 2.69 -23.22 2.99
C LYS A 319 3.62 -22.08 2.61
N HIS A 320 3.88 -21.90 1.31
CA HIS A 320 4.69 -20.79 0.80
C HIS A 320 4.05 -19.42 1.12
N ALA A 321 2.73 -19.31 0.97
CA ALA A 321 1.99 -18.11 1.34
C ALA A 321 2.14 -17.79 2.83
N TRP A 322 2.08 -18.78 3.73
CA TRP A 322 2.35 -18.54 5.15
C TRP A 322 3.81 -18.19 5.44
N ALA A 323 4.77 -18.87 4.81
CA ALA A 323 6.18 -18.59 5.03
C ALA A 323 6.55 -17.14 4.65
N THR A 324 5.95 -16.63 3.57
CA THR A 324 6.24 -15.28 3.04
C THR A 324 5.35 -14.20 3.65
N LEU A 325 4.05 -14.45 3.80
CA LEU A 325 3.08 -13.45 4.26
C LEU A 325 2.92 -13.44 5.78
N GLY A 326 3.14 -14.57 6.46
CA GLY A 326 3.02 -14.70 7.92
C GLY A 326 3.74 -13.60 8.72
N PRO A 327 5.06 -13.36 8.51
CA PRO A 327 5.76 -12.28 9.21
C PRO A 327 5.37 -10.88 8.68
N PHE A 328 4.76 -10.80 7.49
CA PHE A 328 4.45 -9.56 6.80
C PHE A 328 3.05 -9.02 7.09
N VAL A 329 2.07 -9.81 7.51
CA VAL A 329 0.68 -9.32 7.61
C VAL A 329 0.14 -9.19 9.04
N THR A 330 0.98 -9.35 10.05
CA THR A 330 0.54 -9.31 11.45
C THR A 330 0.49 -7.88 12.00
N ALA A 331 -0.48 -7.62 12.87
CA ALA A 331 -0.56 -6.36 13.60
C ALA A 331 0.64 -6.17 14.54
N SER A 332 1.21 -7.25 15.08
CA SER A 332 2.42 -7.18 15.92
C SER A 332 3.60 -6.57 15.17
N ARG A 333 3.81 -6.97 13.90
CA ARG A 333 4.77 -6.32 12.99
C ARG A 333 4.41 -4.86 12.80
N MET A 334 3.18 -4.57 12.37
CA MET A 334 2.73 -3.19 12.08
C MET A 334 2.95 -2.26 13.29
N VAL A 335 2.55 -2.68 14.50
CA VAL A 335 2.71 -1.90 15.73
C VAL A 335 4.18 -1.68 16.07
N LYS A 336 5.03 -2.69 15.87
CA LYS A 336 6.49 -2.54 16.01
C LYS A 336 7.01 -1.46 15.06
N ASP A 337 6.63 -1.48 13.79
CA ASP A 337 7.07 -0.50 12.79
C ASP A 337 6.61 0.93 13.14
N TYR A 338 5.37 1.11 13.62
CA TYR A 338 4.92 2.41 14.16
C TYR A 338 5.76 2.85 15.35
N THR A 339 6.04 1.92 16.27
CA THR A 339 6.77 2.22 17.51
C THR A 339 8.19 2.65 17.20
N THR A 340 8.94 1.86 16.44
CA THR A 340 10.35 2.11 16.14
C THR A 340 10.56 3.19 15.09
N GLY A 341 9.69 3.27 14.08
CA GLY A 341 9.82 4.20 12.97
C GLY A 341 9.28 5.60 13.25
N LEU A 342 8.28 5.73 14.14
CA LEU A 342 7.56 6.99 14.34
C LEU A 342 7.52 7.43 15.80
N TYR A 343 7.05 6.58 16.71
CA TYR A 343 6.80 7.00 18.09
C TYR A 343 8.07 7.17 18.94
N GLU A 344 9.02 6.24 18.89
CA GLU A 344 10.31 6.36 19.60
C GLU A 344 11.13 7.57 19.12
N PRO A 345 11.27 7.83 17.81
CA PRO A 345 11.90 9.06 17.32
C PRO A 345 11.16 10.32 17.76
N ALA A 346 9.82 10.30 17.79
CA ALA A 346 9.03 11.45 18.25
C ALA A 346 9.23 11.72 19.75
N ALA A 347 9.26 10.67 20.59
CA ALA A 347 9.55 10.79 22.01
C ALA A 347 10.96 11.34 22.25
N THR A 348 11.98 10.77 21.58
CA THR A 348 13.37 11.25 21.66
C THR A 348 13.50 12.73 21.28
N GLN A 349 12.80 13.14 20.22
CA GLN A 349 12.79 14.54 19.81
C GLN A 349 12.07 15.44 20.82
N SER A 350 10.96 14.97 21.41
CA SER A 350 10.23 15.70 22.45
C SER A 350 11.10 15.91 23.70
N ASP A 351 11.82 14.89 24.14
CA ASP A 351 12.76 14.99 25.26
C ASP A 351 13.86 16.02 24.97
N ARG A 352 14.46 15.96 23.78
CA ARG A 352 15.47 16.94 23.33
C ARG A 352 14.93 18.38 23.33
N PHE A 353 13.70 18.57 22.87
CA PHE A 353 13.11 19.91 22.69
C PHE A 353 12.59 20.52 23.99
N THR A 354 12.28 19.71 24.99
CA THR A 354 11.77 20.16 26.30
C THR A 354 12.85 20.28 27.37
N ALA A 355 14.00 19.63 27.17
CA ALA A 355 15.17 19.75 28.03
C ALA A 355 15.66 21.21 28.17
N ASN A 356 16.40 21.48 29.25
CA ASN A 356 17.06 22.77 29.51
C ASN A 356 16.15 24.01 29.33
N ARG A 357 14.92 23.94 29.82
CA ARG A 357 13.90 25.00 29.66
C ARG A 357 13.61 25.33 28.18
N ALA A 358 13.54 24.29 27.35
CA ALA A 358 13.23 24.37 25.93
C ALA A 358 14.22 25.21 25.10
N GLU A 359 15.52 25.16 25.45
CA GLU A 359 16.60 25.86 24.74
C GLU A 359 16.64 25.50 23.25
N VAL A 360 16.63 24.20 22.92
CA VAL A 360 16.65 23.73 21.52
C VAL A 360 15.41 24.18 20.76
N ALA A 361 14.22 24.05 21.37
CA ALA A 361 12.97 24.46 20.72
C ALA A 361 12.97 25.97 20.44
N SER A 362 13.45 26.78 21.39
CA SER A 362 13.56 28.22 21.24
C SER A 362 14.60 28.60 20.19
N SER A 363 15.75 27.91 20.14
CA SER A 363 16.76 28.08 19.08
C SER A 363 16.17 27.81 17.71
N VAL A 364 15.51 26.65 17.51
CA VAL A 364 14.88 26.28 16.24
C VAL A 364 13.77 27.24 15.84
N ALA A 365 12.93 27.68 16.79
CA ALA A 365 11.86 28.62 16.51
C ALA A 365 12.40 29.99 16.05
N ASN A 366 13.41 30.52 16.76
CA ASN A 366 14.07 31.77 16.40
C ASN A 366 14.79 31.65 15.05
N TRP A 367 15.47 30.53 14.82
CA TRP A 367 16.13 30.22 13.56
C TRP A 367 15.13 30.18 12.40
N LYS A 368 14.02 29.45 12.53
CA LYS A 368 12.95 29.40 11.51
C LYS A 368 12.41 30.78 11.18
N ALA A 369 12.15 31.60 12.21
CA ALA A 369 11.65 32.96 12.03
C ALA A 369 12.67 33.89 11.36
N ASN A 370 13.97 33.70 11.61
CA ASN A 370 15.04 34.43 10.96
C ASN A 370 15.18 34.03 9.49
N VAL A 371 15.36 32.74 9.22
CA VAL A 371 15.59 32.22 7.87
C VAL A 371 14.41 32.52 6.95
N ALA A 372 13.16 32.36 7.41
CA ALA A 372 11.98 32.70 6.63
C ALA A 372 11.93 34.20 6.22
N ARG A 373 12.42 35.10 7.07
CA ARG A 373 12.45 36.55 6.78
C ARG A 373 13.52 36.92 5.76
N GLN A 374 14.62 36.19 5.73
CA GLN A 374 15.79 36.52 4.93
C GLN A 374 15.89 35.69 3.63
N TRP A 375 15.01 34.68 3.45
CA TRP A 375 15.14 33.70 2.37
C TRP A 375 15.09 34.31 0.97
N GLU A 376 14.38 35.42 0.78
CA GLU A 376 14.31 36.12 -0.53
C GLU A 376 15.69 36.58 -1.03
N ALA A 377 16.63 36.84 -0.13
CA ALA A 377 18.00 37.19 -0.49
C ALA A 377 18.84 35.97 -0.94
N VAL A 378 18.42 34.74 -0.61
CA VAL A 378 19.18 33.52 -0.91
C VAL A 378 19.04 33.16 -2.38
N ARG A 379 20.14 33.26 -3.12
CA ARG A 379 20.19 32.97 -4.56
C ARG A 379 21.49 32.29 -4.97
N ILE A 380 21.38 31.35 -5.89
CA ILE A 380 22.53 30.66 -6.47
C ILE A 380 23.08 31.55 -7.59
N THR A 381 24.28 32.10 -7.42
CA THR A 381 24.90 33.09 -8.32
C THR A 381 25.80 32.46 -9.38
N ALA A 382 26.38 31.30 -9.09
CA ALA A 382 27.10 30.48 -10.08
C ALA A 382 26.89 29.00 -9.79
N PHE A 383 26.88 28.18 -10.84
CA PHE A 383 26.81 26.73 -10.74
C PHE A 383 27.60 26.11 -11.90
N GLU A 384 28.52 25.21 -11.57
CA GLU A 384 29.33 24.46 -12.51
C GLU A 384 29.33 22.98 -12.10
N ALA A 385 29.05 22.09 -13.06
CA ALA A 385 29.10 20.66 -12.85
C ALA A 385 29.73 19.97 -14.06
N GLU A 386 30.97 19.49 -13.90
CA GLU A 386 31.74 18.84 -14.95
C GLU A 386 32.61 17.71 -14.40
N HIS A 387 32.80 16.65 -15.19
CA HIS A 387 33.73 15.56 -14.89
C HIS A 387 33.59 14.96 -13.47
N GLY A 388 32.36 14.85 -12.98
CA GLY A 388 32.05 14.30 -11.65
C GLY A 388 32.40 15.24 -10.49
N LYS A 389 32.60 16.53 -10.77
CA LYS A 389 32.76 17.59 -9.77
C LYS A 389 31.65 18.60 -9.92
N ALA A 390 31.17 19.13 -8.81
CA ALA A 390 30.19 20.21 -8.80
C ALA A 390 30.65 21.31 -7.84
N SER A 391 30.43 22.56 -8.23
CA SER A 391 30.59 23.70 -7.35
C SER A 391 29.51 24.75 -7.61
N ALA A 392 29.12 25.45 -6.55
CA ALA A 392 28.12 26.50 -6.60
C ALA A 392 28.51 27.66 -5.70
N ASP A 393 28.32 28.87 -6.19
CA ASP A 393 28.40 30.09 -5.39
C ASP A 393 26.98 30.51 -5.02
N VAL A 394 26.73 30.70 -3.72
CA VAL A 394 25.41 30.98 -3.16
C VAL A 394 25.48 32.27 -2.37
N HIS A 395 24.74 33.29 -2.81
CA HIS A 395 24.56 34.50 -2.03
C HIS A 395 23.57 34.24 -0.90
N LEU A 396 23.99 34.45 0.35
CA LEU A 396 23.23 34.14 1.57
C LEU A 396 22.62 35.39 2.23
N GLY A 397 22.99 36.59 1.76
CA GLY A 397 22.60 37.84 2.40
C GLY A 397 23.18 37.92 3.81
N VAL A 398 22.31 37.92 4.82
CA VAL A 398 22.69 37.97 6.24
C VAL A 398 22.69 36.60 6.92
N LEU A 399 22.35 35.52 6.21
CA LEU A 399 22.36 34.16 6.74
C LEU A 399 23.77 33.58 6.75
N GLY A 400 24.03 32.70 7.71
CA GLY A 400 25.27 31.93 7.79
C GLY A 400 25.27 30.74 6.82
N ALA A 401 26.46 30.26 6.47
CA ALA A 401 26.59 29.06 5.64
C ALA A 401 25.99 27.79 6.30
N ASP A 402 25.97 27.74 7.64
CA ASP A 402 25.38 26.63 8.40
C ASP A 402 23.83 26.64 8.41
N ASP A 403 23.21 27.78 8.07
CA ASP A 403 21.76 27.93 7.96
C ASP A 403 21.19 27.29 6.68
N VAL A 404 22.07 26.83 5.78
CA VAL A 404 21.68 26.25 4.49
C VAL A 404 22.37 24.91 4.21
N ALA A 405 21.72 24.10 3.38
CA ALA A 405 22.34 22.97 2.73
C ALA A 405 22.34 23.22 1.22
N CYS A 406 23.53 23.25 0.64
CA CYS A 406 23.74 23.27 -0.81
C CYS A 406 23.81 21.83 -1.32
N GLU A 407 22.92 21.49 -2.24
CA GLU A 407 22.68 20.11 -2.66
C GLU A 407 22.65 20.01 -4.17
N LEU A 408 23.44 19.08 -4.69
CA LEU A 408 23.40 18.68 -6.09
C LEU A 408 22.28 17.67 -6.28
N VAL A 409 21.42 17.92 -7.25
CA VAL A 409 20.33 17.04 -7.64
C VAL A 409 20.61 16.52 -9.04
N HIS A 410 20.80 15.21 -9.20
CA HIS A 410 21.22 14.64 -10.48
C HIS A 410 20.62 13.26 -10.74
N GLY A 411 20.45 12.88 -12.00
CA GLY A 411 19.84 11.60 -12.36
C GLY A 411 19.50 11.47 -13.84
N PRO A 412 18.97 10.30 -14.25
CA PRO A 412 18.45 10.10 -15.61
C PRO A 412 17.30 11.05 -15.89
N VAL A 413 17.22 11.57 -17.12
CA VAL A 413 16.13 12.45 -17.56
C VAL A 413 15.22 11.78 -18.59
N ASP A 414 13.95 12.17 -18.57
CA ASP A 414 13.00 11.83 -19.61
C ASP A 414 13.18 12.66 -20.89
N ALA A 415 12.32 12.43 -21.89
CA ALA A 415 12.35 13.18 -23.14
C ALA A 415 12.09 14.69 -22.98
N ASN A 416 11.51 15.11 -21.86
CA ASN A 416 11.24 16.50 -21.52
C ASN A 416 12.34 17.13 -20.65
N GLY A 417 13.42 16.39 -20.36
CA GLY A 417 14.51 16.86 -19.50
C GLY A 417 14.19 16.80 -18.00
N SER A 418 13.08 16.17 -17.60
CA SER A 418 12.70 16.01 -16.18
C SER A 418 13.41 14.81 -15.56
N LEU A 419 13.92 14.97 -14.34
CA LEU A 419 14.58 13.89 -13.61
C LEU A 419 13.60 12.75 -13.26
N LEU A 420 13.94 11.52 -13.65
CA LEU A 420 13.14 10.32 -13.36
C LEU A 420 13.43 9.76 -11.95
N HIS A 421 14.71 9.66 -11.62
CA HIS A 421 15.20 9.16 -10.34
C HIS A 421 16.35 10.06 -9.88
N ALA A 422 16.01 11.09 -9.11
CA ALA A 422 16.97 12.06 -8.63
C ALA A 422 17.73 11.51 -7.42
N THR A 423 19.06 11.53 -7.52
CA THR A 423 20.00 11.40 -6.40
C THR A 423 20.34 12.79 -5.88
N VAL A 424 20.49 12.91 -4.57
CA VAL A 424 20.83 14.17 -3.90
C VAL A 424 22.16 14.00 -3.18
N GLU A 425 23.14 14.85 -3.50
CA GLU A 425 24.46 14.89 -2.88
C GLU A 425 24.68 16.23 -2.18
N ARG A 426 25.12 16.20 -0.91
CA ARG A 426 25.41 17.43 -0.16
C ARG A 426 26.79 17.96 -0.52
N LEU A 427 26.86 19.21 -0.97
CA LEU A 427 28.13 19.88 -1.24
C LEU A 427 28.72 20.45 0.06
N GLY A 428 30.04 20.33 0.21
CA GLY A 428 30.77 20.86 1.36
C GLY A 428 31.08 22.34 1.20
N LEU A 429 31.08 23.09 2.29
CA LEU A 429 31.52 24.49 2.30
C LEU A 429 33.02 24.57 2.02
N VAL A 430 33.41 25.45 1.09
CA VAL A 430 34.80 25.70 0.72
C VAL A 430 35.27 27.04 1.26
N ASP A 431 34.48 28.10 1.04
CA ASP A 431 34.85 29.47 1.42
C ASP A 431 33.61 30.37 1.56
N VAL A 432 33.74 31.49 2.27
CA VAL A 432 32.70 32.52 2.41
C VAL A 432 33.32 33.91 2.22
N GLN A 433 32.85 34.65 1.21
CA GLN A 433 33.31 36.01 0.90
C GLN A 433 32.11 36.94 0.69
N GLU A 434 32.10 38.08 1.40
CA GLU A 434 31.10 39.17 1.22
C GLU A 434 29.63 38.68 1.15
N GLY A 435 29.24 37.76 2.04
CA GLY A 435 27.87 37.21 2.07
C GLY A 435 27.58 36.18 0.98
N THR A 436 28.59 35.69 0.27
CA THR A 436 28.50 34.61 -0.72
C THR A 436 29.33 33.42 -0.26
N ALA A 437 28.70 32.25 -0.16
CA ALA A 437 29.35 31.00 0.21
C ALA A 437 29.59 30.13 -1.02
N ARG A 438 30.82 29.60 -1.15
CA ARG A 438 31.19 28.63 -2.18
C ARG A 438 31.08 27.23 -1.63
N PHE A 439 30.30 26.40 -2.31
CA PHE A 439 30.16 24.97 -2.00
C PHE A 439 30.75 24.12 -3.11
N ALA A 440 31.36 22.99 -2.78
CA ALA A 440 31.88 22.06 -3.75
C ALA A 440 31.82 20.61 -3.28
N GLY A 441 31.83 19.68 -4.24
CA GLY A 441 31.80 18.25 -3.98
C GLY A 441 32.02 17.45 -5.25
N THR A 442 31.92 16.14 -5.12
CA THR A 442 32.04 15.17 -6.21
C THR A 442 30.78 14.36 -6.33
N PHE A 443 30.41 13.98 -7.55
CA PHE A 443 29.26 13.12 -7.82
C PHE A 443 29.58 12.14 -8.95
N GLY A 444 28.89 11.00 -8.95
CA GLY A 444 29.02 9.96 -9.97
C GLY A 444 27.70 9.72 -10.69
N PRO A 445 27.68 9.67 -12.04
CA PRO A 445 26.48 9.26 -12.77
C PRO A 445 26.05 7.85 -12.34
N THR A 446 24.78 7.74 -11.97
CA THR A 446 24.17 6.48 -11.49
C THR A 446 23.68 5.58 -12.62
N ALA A 447 23.61 6.09 -13.85
CA ALA A 447 23.15 5.36 -15.03
C ALA A 447 23.78 5.93 -16.32
N ALA A 448 23.77 5.13 -17.38
CA ALA A 448 24.14 5.57 -18.72
C ALA A 448 22.96 6.23 -19.44
N GLY A 449 23.24 7.16 -20.36
CA GLY A 449 22.24 7.87 -21.17
C GLY A 449 22.14 9.36 -20.83
N SER A 450 21.05 10.01 -21.25
CA SER A 450 20.80 11.43 -20.93
C SER A 450 20.73 11.62 -19.42
N TYR A 451 21.55 12.52 -18.90
CA TYR A 451 21.75 12.74 -17.48
C TYR A 451 21.59 14.21 -17.14
N GLY A 452 20.65 14.51 -16.25
CA GLY A 452 20.37 15.86 -15.78
C GLY A 452 21.12 16.14 -14.49
N VAL A 453 21.56 17.38 -14.34
CA VAL A 453 22.24 17.88 -13.15
C VAL A 453 21.72 19.28 -12.86
N SER A 454 21.29 19.52 -11.62
CA SER A 454 20.81 20.81 -11.12
C SER A 454 21.34 21.00 -9.70
N ILE A 455 21.28 22.23 -9.20
CA ILE A 455 21.66 22.57 -7.84
C ILE A 455 20.47 23.19 -7.13
N ARG A 456 20.35 22.89 -5.84
CA ARG A 456 19.44 23.60 -4.94
C ARG A 456 20.12 24.00 -3.66
N VAL A 457 19.54 25.00 -3.02
CA VAL A 457 19.87 25.43 -1.67
C VAL A 457 18.60 25.37 -0.86
N ARG A 458 18.64 24.72 0.31
CA ARG A 458 17.50 24.64 1.22
C ARG A 458 17.89 25.09 2.62
N ALA A 459 16.92 25.59 3.37
CA ALA A 459 17.15 25.95 4.77
C ALA A 459 17.51 24.70 5.58
N HIS A 460 18.52 24.81 6.44
CA HIS A 460 19.08 23.70 7.18
C HIS A 460 19.31 24.07 8.66
N HIS A 461 18.83 23.20 9.53
CA HIS A 461 19.18 23.20 10.95
C HIS A 461 19.21 21.75 11.43
N GLU A 462 20.21 21.38 12.23
CA GLU A 462 20.43 19.99 12.68
C GLU A 462 19.27 19.39 13.50
N ALA A 463 18.43 20.23 14.08
CA ALA A 463 17.28 19.84 14.88
C ALA A 463 15.95 19.78 14.11
N LEU A 464 15.94 20.03 12.79
CA LEU A 464 14.74 19.80 11.99
C LEU A 464 14.31 18.32 12.01
N THR A 465 13.01 18.10 11.96
CA THR A 465 12.41 16.75 11.94
C THR A 465 12.58 16.10 10.58
N ASN A 466 12.49 16.89 9.52
CA ASN A 466 12.73 16.44 8.16
C ASN A 466 13.41 17.55 7.31
N PRO A 467 14.13 17.18 6.24
CA PRO A 467 14.94 18.13 5.44
C PRO A 467 14.15 19.26 4.78
N VAL A 468 12.85 19.08 4.56
CA VAL A 468 11.97 20.01 3.82
C VAL A 468 10.99 20.73 4.73
N GLU A 469 11.12 20.62 6.06
CA GLU A 469 10.15 21.08 7.05
C GLU A 469 9.79 22.57 6.90
N THR A 470 10.73 23.41 6.47
CA THR A 470 10.52 24.85 6.27
C THR A 470 9.87 25.18 4.93
N GLY A 471 9.93 24.29 3.94
CA GLY A 471 9.55 24.57 2.54
C GLY A 471 10.42 25.63 1.84
N LEU A 472 11.52 26.07 2.46
CA LEU A 472 12.39 27.12 1.93
C LEU A 472 13.50 26.49 1.08
N ILE A 473 13.29 26.49 -0.23
CA ILE A 473 14.17 25.86 -1.23
C ILE A 473 14.31 26.78 -2.45
N THR A 474 15.55 26.95 -2.93
CA THR A 474 15.90 27.74 -4.13
C THR A 474 16.67 26.84 -5.10
N TYR A 475 16.26 26.79 -6.37
CA TYR A 475 16.92 25.99 -7.43
C TYR A 475 17.70 26.86 -8.42
N ARG A 476 18.62 26.22 -9.16
CA ARG A 476 19.21 26.76 -10.40
C ARG A 476 19.48 25.67 -11.44
#